data_AF-A0A9C9YVM0-F1
#
_entry.id   AF-A0A9C9YVM0-F1
#
_cell.length_a   1.000
_cell.length_b   1.000
_cell.length_c   1.000
_cell.angle_alpha   90.00
_cell.angle_beta   90.00
_cell.angle_gamma   90.00
#
_symmetry.space_group_name_H-M   'P 1'
#
loop_
_entity.id
_entity.type
_entity.pdbx_description
1 polymer ?
#
loop_
_entity_poly.entity_id
_entity_poly.type
_entity_poly.pdbx_seq_one_letter_code
_entity_poly.pdbx_strand_id
1 'polypeptide(L)' 'MGISIRAYARHRGVSDAAVRKAIKTGRITPEPDGTIDPQKADAEWAANTDSAQQRKQGRRKAVPVDAVNT' A
#
# COMPACT_ATOMS: atom_id res chain seq x y z
N MET A 1 3.46 22.17 1.30
CA MET A 1 4.89 22.04 0.90
C MET A 1 5.21 20.56 0.89
N GLY A 2 4.82 19.85 -0.17
CA GLY A 2 5.12 18.42 -0.27
C GLY A 2 6.56 18.14 -0.66
N ILE A 3 7.01 16.93 -0.39
CA ILE A 3 8.30 16.38 -0.79
C ILE A 3 8.15 15.48 -2.00
N SER A 4 9.21 15.30 -2.79
CA SER A 4 9.17 14.36 -3.92
C SER A 4 8.95 12.91 -3.47
N ILE A 5 8.40 12.08 -4.36
CA ILE A 5 8.22 10.63 -4.12
C ILE A 5 9.51 9.96 -3.60
N ARG A 6 10.66 10.31 -4.19
CA ARG A 6 11.97 9.77 -3.79
C ARG A 6 12.38 10.23 -2.40
N ALA A 7 12.14 11.49 -2.06
CA ALA A 7 12.42 12.02 -0.73
C ALA A 7 11.54 11.34 0.33
N TYR A 8 10.26 11.14 0.03
CA TYR A 8 9.33 10.45 0.92
C TYR A 8 9.70 8.98 1.12
N ALA A 9 10.08 8.30 0.03
CA ALA A 9 10.57 6.91 0.10
C ALA A 9 11.76 6.79 1.07
N ARG A 10 12.72 7.72 1.00
CA ARG A 10 13.86 7.77 1.93
C ARG A 10 13.44 8.10 3.36
N HIS A 11 12.53 9.06 3.55
CA HIS A 11 12.00 9.42 4.86
C HIS A 11 11.38 8.22 5.58
N ARG A 12 10.63 7.39 4.85
CA ARG A 12 9.95 6.20 5.40
C ARG A 12 10.80 4.92 5.39
N GLY A 13 11.98 4.93 4.75
CA GLY A 13 12.82 3.73 4.60
C GLY A 13 12.25 2.68 3.64
N VAL A 14 11.47 3.09 2.64
CA VAL A 14 10.90 2.21 1.61
C VAL A 14 11.46 2.53 0.22
N SER A 15 11.23 1.65 -0.76
CA SER A 15 11.62 1.92 -2.15
C SER A 15 10.66 2.90 -2.83
N ASP A 16 11.16 3.67 -3.80
CA ASP A 16 10.34 4.59 -4.60
C ASP A 16 9.24 3.83 -5.38
N ALA A 17 9.56 2.61 -5.81
CA ALA A 17 8.60 1.69 -6.43
C ALA A 17 7.44 1.33 -5.49
N ALA A 18 7.70 1.14 -4.18
CA ALA A 18 6.65 0.90 -3.20
C ALA A 18 5.72 2.10 -3.05
N VAL A 19 6.28 3.31 -3.02
CA VAL A 19 5.50 4.56 -2.96
C VAL A 19 4.65 4.73 -4.23
N ARG A 20 5.24 4.56 -5.42
CA ARG A 20 4.47 4.61 -6.69
C ARG A 20 3.36 3.57 -6.74
N LYS A 21 3.62 2.36 -6.24
CA LYS A 21 2.59 1.32 -6.14
C LYS A 21 1.48 1.73 -5.19
N ALA A 22 1.81 2.31 -4.04
CA ALA A 22 0.83 2.80 -3.07
C ALA A 22 -0.08 3.87 -3.69
N ILE A 23 0.50 4.84 -4.40
CA ILE A 23 -0.25 5.85 -5.18
C ILE A 23 -1.14 5.18 -6.22
N LYS A 24 -0.59 4.29 -7.05
CA LYS A 24 -1.35 3.57 -8.09
C LYS A 24 -2.52 2.76 -7.53
N THR A 25 -2.35 2.20 -6.32
CA THR A 25 -3.41 1.46 -5.61
C THR A 25 -4.38 2.35 -4.86
N GLY A 26 -4.21 3.67 -4.88
CA GLY A 26 -5.04 4.62 -4.15
C GLY A 26 -4.85 4.61 -2.63
N ARG A 27 -3.72 4.10 -2.13
CA ARG A 27 -3.39 4.10 -0.69
C ARG A 27 -2.81 5.42 -0.21
N ILE A 28 -2.20 6.19 -1.11
CA ILE A 28 -1.66 7.53 -0.85
C ILE A 28 -2.22 8.46 -1.91
N THR A 29 -2.66 9.64 -1.51
CA THR A 29 -3.07 10.72 -2.40
C THR A 29 -1.91 11.70 -2.58
N PRO A 30 -1.33 11.81 -3.79
CA PRO A 30 -0.36 12.87 -4.09
C PRO A 30 -1.06 14.23 -4.15
N GLU A 31 -0.30 15.31 -3.91
CA GLU A 31 -0.76 16.68 -4.12
C GLU A 31 -0.96 16.96 -5.63
N PRO A 32 -1.74 17.99 -6.00
CA PRO A 32 -2.02 18.32 -7.40
C PRO A 32 -0.77 18.67 -8.22
N ASP A 33 0.30 19.10 -7.55
CA ASP A 33 1.61 19.38 -8.12
C ASP A 33 2.49 18.12 -8.30
N GLY A 34 2.01 16.95 -7.84
CA GLY A 34 2.71 15.67 -7.88
C GLY A 34 3.65 15.44 -6.70
N THR A 35 3.66 16.31 -5.70
CA THR A 35 4.43 16.13 -4.46
C THR A 35 3.64 15.31 -3.43
N ILE A 36 4.30 14.93 -2.33
CA ILE A 36 3.72 14.17 -1.24
C ILE A 36 3.86 14.94 0.05
N ASP A 37 2.75 15.19 0.75
CA ASP A 37 2.78 15.58 2.15
C ASP A 37 3.17 14.35 3.01
N PRO A 38 4.34 14.35 3.67
CA PRO A 38 4.81 13.19 4.42
C PRO A 38 3.87 12.81 5.58
N GLN A 39 3.29 13.79 6.29
CA GLN A 39 2.44 13.52 7.44
C GLN A 39 1.12 12.89 6.99
N LYS A 40 0.50 13.47 5.96
CA LYS A 40 -0.74 12.95 5.38
C LYS A 40 -0.54 11.57 4.76
N ALA A 41 0.53 11.39 3.99
CA ALA A 41 0.81 10.12 3.34
C ALA A 41 1.15 9.00 4.34
N ASP A 42 1.76 9.32 5.49
CA ASP A 42 2.00 8.32 6.53
C ASP A 42 0.69 7.84 7.17
N ALA A 43 -0.22 8.77 7.47
CA ALA A 43 -1.56 8.45 7.98
C ALA A 43 -2.39 7.63 6.99
N GLU A 44 -2.45 8.06 5.72
CA GLU A 44 -3.19 7.34 4.67
C GLU A 44 -2.62 5.94 4.44
N TRP A 45 -1.30 5.81 4.41
CA TRP A 45 -0.66 4.50 4.23
C TRP A 45 -1.00 3.56 5.39
N ALA A 46 -0.94 4.02 6.64
CA ALA A 46 -1.28 3.19 7.79
C ALA A 46 -2.75 2.72 7.72
N ALA A 47 -3.68 3.67 7.58
CA ALA A 47 -5.12 3.40 7.52
C ALA A 47 -5.50 2.43 6.38
N ASN A 48 -4.92 2.61 5.20
CA ASN A 48 -5.24 1.81 4.02
C ASN A 48 -4.47 0.47 3.97
N THR A 49 -3.34 0.34 4.67
CA THR A 49 -2.57 -0.92 4.71
C THR A 49 -3.22 -1.94 5.63
N ASP A 50 -3.67 -1.55 6.82
CA ASP A 50 -4.42 -2.43 7.73
C ASP A 50 -5.70 -2.95 7.08
N SER A 51 -6.46 -2.04 6.45
CA SER A 51 -7.67 -2.37 5.68
C SER A 51 -7.39 -3.33 4.52
N ALA A 52 -6.26 -3.16 3.82
CA ALA A 52 -5.85 -4.05 2.73
C ALA A 52 -5.37 -5.43 3.21
N GLN A 53 -4.74 -5.52 4.39
CA GLN A 53 -4.36 -6.80 5.00
C GLN A 53 -5.59 -7.59 5.45
N GLN A 54 -6.60 -6.93 6.05
CA GLN A 54 -7.85 -7.59 6.42
C GLN A 54 -8.59 -8.14 5.19
N ARG A 55 -8.67 -7.37 4.09
CA ARG A 55 -9.34 -7.83 2.85
C ARG A 55 -8.68 -9.05 2.19
N LYS A 56 -7.40 -9.32 2.44
CA LYS A 56 -6.68 -10.45 1.81
C LYS A 56 -6.69 -11.74 2.62
N GLN A 57 -7.06 -11.70 3.91
CA GLN A 57 -7.17 -12.91 4.72
C GLN A 57 -8.43 -13.73 4.40
N GLY A 58 -9.46 -13.13 3.80
CA GLY A 58 -10.71 -13.80 3.45
C GLY A 58 -10.76 -14.55 2.11
N ARG A 59 -9.67 -14.61 1.32
CA ARG A 59 -9.70 -15.30 0.01
C ARG A 59 -8.41 -16.03 -0.31
N ARG A 60 -7.83 -16.72 0.67
CA ARG A 60 -7.05 -17.91 0.34
C ARG A 60 -8.08 -18.99 0.03
N LYS A 61 -8.19 -19.34 -1.26
CA LYS A 61 -8.93 -20.51 -1.76
C LYS A 61 -8.73 -21.64 -0.75
N ALA A 62 -9.80 -22.05 -0.07
CA ALA A 62 -9.84 -23.38 0.52
C ALA A 62 -9.50 -24.32 -0.63
N VAL A 63 -8.36 -24.99 -0.53
CA VAL A 63 -8.04 -26.11 -1.41
C VAL A 63 -9.07 -27.18 -1.04
N PRO A 64 -10.02 -27.56 -1.93
CA PRO A 64 -10.85 -28.72 -1.64
C PRO A 64 -9.91 -29.92 -1.52
N VAL A 65 -9.96 -30.60 -0.38
CA VAL A 65 -9.10 -31.73 -0.02
C VAL A 65 -9.57 -33.05 -0.65
N ASP A 66 -10.63 -33.03 -1.47
CA ASP A 66 -11.27 -34.23 -2.04
C ASP A 66 -10.58 -34.80 -3.29
N ALA A 67 -9.24 -34.82 -3.34
CA ALA A 67 -8.49 -35.47 -4.42
C ALA A 67 -7.45 -36.49 -3.92
N VAL A 68 -7.65 -37.03 -2.71
CA VAL A 68 -6.88 -38.20 -2.26
C VAL A 68 -7.83 -39.22 -1.63
N ASN A 69 -8.04 -40.29 -2.40
CA ASN A 69 -8.42 -41.64 -1.99
C ASN A 69 -9.91 -42.00 -1.91
N THR A 70 -10.46 -42.50 -3.02
CA THR A 70 -11.14 -43.80 -3.13
C THR A 70 -11.06 -44.28 -4.57
#